data_AF-A0A9E3SZS2-F1
#
_entry.id   AF-A0A9E3SZS2-F1
#
_cell.length_a   1.000
_cell.length_b   1.000
_cell.length_c   1.000
_cell.angle_alpha   90.00
_cell.angle_beta   90.00
_cell.angle_gamma   90.00
#
_symmetry.space_group_name_H-M   'P 1'
#
loop_
_entity.id
_entity.type
_entity.pdbx_description
1 polymer ?
#
loop_
_entity_poly.entity_id
_entity_poly.type
_entity_poly.pdbx_seq_one_letter_code
_entity_poly.pdbx_strand_id
1 'polypeptide(L)'
;MITIHLDADDLTRLRFAFSPLWELAASYWALRTPSLHAIHLPWIHEAHAALEQVELPHLDALITADGQFANFFTPTPDTPRPSFEEELARLKQVDPAQMIE
;
A
#
# COMPACT_ATOMS: atom_id res chain seq x y z
N MET A 1 23.85 2.54 7.40
CA MET A 1 23.83 2.34 5.93
C MET A 1 23.41 0.90 5.69
N ILE A 2 22.33 0.67 4.96
CA ILE A 2 21.90 -0.69 4.60
C ILE A 2 22.59 -1.04 3.27
N THR A 3 23.22 -2.21 3.20
CA THR A 3 23.83 -2.75 1.98
C THR A 3 23.12 -4.05 1.64
N ILE A 4 22.61 -4.14 0.41
CA ILE A 4 21.94 -5.32 -0.13
C ILE A 4 22.86 -5.91 -1.20
N HIS A 5 23.22 -7.18 -1.06
CA HIS A 5 24.00 -7.92 -2.04
C HIS A 5 23.05 -8.71 -2.95
N LEU A 6 23.11 -8.46 -4.25
CA LEU A 6 22.30 -9.14 -5.27
C LEU A 6 23.26 -9.79 -6.25
N ASP A 7 23.00 -11.04 -6.61
CA ASP A 7 23.72 -11.71 -7.70
C ASP A 7 23.02 -11.47 -9.06
N ALA A 8 23.56 -12.08 -10.12
CA ALA A 8 22.99 -11.92 -11.46
C ALA A 8 21.59 -12.53 -11.59
N ASP A 9 21.29 -13.62 -10.86
CA ASP A 9 19.98 -14.28 -10.88
C ASP A 9 18.94 -13.43 -10.15
N ASP A 10 19.30 -12.84 -9.01
CA ASP A 10 18.46 -11.90 -8.26
C ASP A 10 18.01 -10.73 -9.14
N LEU A 11 18.92 -10.17 -9.93
CA LEU A 11 18.62 -9.06 -10.84
C LEU A 11 17.64 -9.45 -11.95
N THR A 12 17.58 -10.73 -12.36
CA THR A 12 16.58 -11.20 -13.33
C THR A 12 15.17 -11.26 -12.74
N ARG A 13 15.07 -11.38 -11.41
CA ARG A 13 13.81 -11.50 -10.67
C ARG A 13 13.31 -10.15 -10.14
N LEU A 14 14.14 -9.11 -10.21
CA LEU A 14 13.81 -7.77 -9.74
C LEU A 14 12.86 -7.07 -10.70
N ARG A 15 11.82 -6.43 -10.15
CA ARG A 15 10.83 -5.67 -10.90
C ARG A 15 10.73 -4.26 -10.36
N PHE A 16 10.76 -3.27 -11.26
CA PHE A 16 10.38 -1.90 -10.94
C PHE A 16 8.93 -1.71 -11.36
N ALA A 17 8.04 -1.60 -10.38
CA ALA A 17 6.61 -1.49 -10.61
C ALA A 17 5.98 -0.47 -9.65
N PHE A 18 4.90 0.17 -10.11
CA PHE A 18 3.98 0.87 -9.22
C PHE A 18 3.12 -0.15 -8.47
N SER A 19 2.73 0.17 -7.24
CA SER A 19 1.86 -0.69 -6.44
C SER A 19 0.71 0.14 -5.86
N PRO A 20 -0.36 0.35 -6.65
CA PRO A 20 -1.53 1.11 -6.24
C PRO A 20 -2.12 0.73 -4.86
N LEU A 21 -2.20 -0.55 -4.48
CA LEU A 21 -2.71 -0.92 -3.16
C LEU A 21 -1.72 -0.59 -2.03
N TRP A 22 -0.42 -0.68 -2.29
CA TRP A 22 0.58 -0.21 -1.33
C TRP A 22 0.55 1.30 -1.17
N GLU A 23 0.42 2.04 -2.28
CA GLU A 23 0.26 3.49 -2.28
C GLU A 23 -1.01 3.91 -1.52
N LEU A 24 -2.13 3.21 -1.72
CA LEU A 24 -3.35 3.39 -0.92
C LEU A 24 -3.07 3.22 0.58
N ALA A 25 -2.39 2.13 0.96
CA ALA A 25 -2.09 1.83 2.36
C ALA A 25 -1.21 2.92 3.00
N ALA A 26 -0.14 3.31 2.31
CA ALA A 26 0.79 4.35 2.74
C ALA A 26 0.11 5.72 2.83
N SER A 27 -0.71 6.08 1.84
CA SER A 27 -1.51 7.31 1.84
C SER A 27 -2.47 7.35 3.02
N TYR A 28 -3.20 6.26 3.26
CA TYR A 28 -4.14 6.18 4.38
C TYR A 28 -3.43 6.26 5.74
N TRP A 29 -2.29 5.58 5.88
CA TRP A 29 -1.46 5.68 7.07
C TRP A 29 -0.95 7.11 7.32
N ALA A 30 -0.52 7.80 6.26
CA ALA A 30 -0.10 9.20 6.35
C ALA A 30 -1.24 10.13 6.80
N LEU A 31 -2.47 9.90 6.32
CA LEU A 31 -3.65 10.66 6.76
C LEU A 31 -3.96 10.45 8.24
N ARG A 32 -3.77 9.23 8.76
CA ARG A 32 -3.99 8.90 10.18
C ARG A 32 -2.87 9.36 11.10
N THR A 33 -1.66 9.50 10.58
CA THR A 33 -0.48 9.93 11.35
C THR A 33 0.27 11.11 10.72
N PRO A 34 -0.37 12.29 10.55
CA PRO A 34 0.25 13.43 9.85
C PRO A 34 1.57 13.90 10.46
N SER A 35 1.71 13.78 11.79
CA SER A 35 2.93 14.16 12.52
C SER A 35 4.16 13.33 12.11
N LEU A 36 3.96 12.10 11.62
CA LEU A 36 5.04 11.24 11.13
C LEU A 36 5.37 11.52 9.64
N HIS A 37 4.53 12.30 8.95
CA HIS A 37 4.57 12.51 7.50
C HIS A 37 4.64 14.00 7.15
N ALA A 38 5.49 14.76 7.84
CA ALA A 38 5.56 16.21 7.76
C ALA A 38 5.73 16.76 6.32
N ILE A 39 6.48 16.07 5.45
CA ILE A 39 6.67 16.48 4.06
C ILE A 39 5.39 16.42 3.22
N HIS A 40 4.41 15.61 3.64
CA HIS A 40 3.14 15.40 2.95
C HIS A 40 2.02 16.30 3.49
N LEU A 41 2.27 17.16 4.49
CA LEU A 41 1.22 17.98 5.12
C LEU A 41 0.35 18.78 4.15
N PRO A 42 0.89 19.43 3.09
CA PRO A 42 0.04 20.11 2.11
C PRO A 42 -0.98 19.17 1.45
N TRP A 43 -0.53 17.99 1.00
CA TRP A 43 -1.39 16.97 0.41
C TRP A 43 -2.37 16.38 1.44
N ILE A 44 -1.92 16.13 2.67
CA ILE A 44 -2.75 15.60 3.76
C ILE A 44 -3.94 16.54 4.03
N HIS A 45 -3.72 17.85 4.07
CA HIS A 45 -4.82 18.82 4.26
C HIS A 45 -5.84 18.77 3.11
N GLU A 46 -5.37 18.70 1.86
CA GLU A 46 -6.25 18.59 0.68
C GLU A 46 -7.05 17.28 0.69
N ALA A 47 -6.39 16.17 1.01
CA ALA A 47 -7.00 14.84 1.05
C ALA A 47 -8.00 14.69 2.20
N HIS A 48 -7.73 15.22 3.40
CA HIS A 48 -8.70 15.26 4.50
C HIS A 48 -9.96 16.03 4.12
N ALA A 49 -9.80 17.20 3.46
CA ALA A 49 -10.95 17.98 3.00
C ALA A 49 -11.75 17.23 1.93
N ALA A 50 -11.09 16.55 0.98
CA ALA A 50 -11.76 15.76 -0.04
C ALA A 50 -12.51 14.53 0.51
N LEU A 51 -12.07 14.01 1.66
CA LEU A 51 -12.61 12.81 2.31
C LEU A 51 -13.50 13.10 3.52
N GLU A 52 -13.82 14.37 3.81
CA GLU A 52 -14.53 14.79 5.02
C GLU A 52 -15.82 14.00 5.29
N GLN A 53 -16.51 13.56 4.24
CA GLN A 53 -17.79 12.83 4.32
C GLN A 53 -17.67 11.35 3.93
N VAL A 54 -16.45 10.83 3.79
CA VAL A 54 -16.19 9.46 3.36
C VAL A 54 -15.69 8.64 4.54
N GLU A 55 -16.52 7.72 5.01
CA GLU A 55 -16.09 6.73 6.00
C GLU A 55 -15.36 5.57 5.30
N LEU A 56 -14.22 5.16 5.86
CA LEU A 56 -13.36 4.10 5.30
C LEU A 56 -13.15 2.94 6.29
N PRO A 57 -14.22 2.35 6.87
CA PRO A 57 -14.12 1.40 7.97
C PRO A 57 -13.35 0.11 7.61
N HIS A 58 -13.30 -0.25 6.33
CA HIS A 58 -12.50 -1.38 5.86
C HIS A 58 -11.00 -1.07 5.93
N LEU A 59 -10.60 0.17 5.66
CA LEU A 59 -9.20 0.57 5.78
C LEU A 59 -8.78 0.69 7.25
N ASP A 60 -9.69 1.13 8.13
CA ASP A 60 -9.48 1.12 9.58
C ASP A 60 -9.20 -0.29 10.10
N ALA A 61 -9.86 -1.30 9.54
CA ALA A 61 -9.68 -2.70 9.92
C ALA A 61 -8.42 -3.34 9.31
N LEU A 62 -8.02 -2.92 8.10
CA LEU A 62 -6.91 -3.51 7.36
C LEU A 62 -5.55 -2.88 7.70
N ILE A 63 -5.54 -1.60 8.08
CA ILE A 63 -4.32 -0.82 8.29
C ILE A 63 -4.30 -0.37 9.75
N THR A 64 -3.31 -0.82 10.51
CA THR A 64 -3.14 -0.43 11.91
C THR A 64 -2.62 1.00 12.04
N ALA A 65 -2.71 1.58 13.24
CA ALA A 65 -2.26 2.95 13.49
C ALA A 65 -0.74 3.14 13.29
N ASP A 66 0.05 2.08 13.47
CA ASP A 66 1.49 2.04 13.20
C ASP A 66 1.83 1.69 11.74
N GLY A 67 0.83 1.63 10.85
CA GLY A 67 1.04 1.46 9.41
C GLY A 67 1.28 0.03 8.97
N GLN A 68 0.99 -0.95 9.83
CA GLN A 68 1.08 -2.36 9.49
C GLN A 68 -0.20 -2.81 8.78
N PHE A 69 -0.03 -3.67 7.79
CA PHE A 69 -1.12 -4.34 7.07
C PHE A 69 -0.58 -5.68 6.55
N ALA A 70 -1.49 -6.64 6.35
CA ALA A 70 -1.11 -7.98 5.91
C ALA A 70 -0.56 -7.98 4.47
N ASN A 71 0.42 -8.82 4.20
CA ASN A 71 1.12 -8.84 2.90
C ASN A 71 0.18 -9.14 1.72
N PHE A 72 -0.90 -9.89 1.94
CA PHE A 72 -1.87 -10.18 0.88
C PHE A 72 -2.61 -8.93 0.38
N PHE A 73 -2.65 -7.85 1.18
CA PHE A 73 -3.27 -6.58 0.82
C PHE A 73 -2.46 -5.82 -0.24
N THR A 74 -1.14 -6.02 -0.28
CA THR A 74 -0.22 -5.34 -1.19
C THR A 74 0.69 -6.35 -1.90
N PRO A 75 0.14 -7.24 -2.73
CA PRO A 75 0.92 -8.27 -3.39
C PRO A 75 1.91 -7.63 -4.37
N THR A 76 3.03 -8.31 -4.64
CA THR A 76 3.98 -7.85 -5.66
C THR A 76 3.27 -7.69 -7.01
N PRO A 77 3.34 -6.50 -7.65
CA PRO A 77 2.69 -6.27 -8.93
C PRO A 77 3.11 -7.25 -10.03
N ASP A 78 2.14 -7.74 -10.81
CA ASP A 78 2.40 -8.65 -11.93
C ASP A 78 2.92 -7.90 -13.17
N THR A 79 2.60 -6.61 -13.28
CA THR A 79 3.05 -5.72 -14.36
C THR A 79 3.76 -4.49 -13.78
N PRO A 80 4.57 -3.77 -14.57
CA PRO A 80 5.24 -2.54 -14.10
C PRO A 80 4.30 -1.38 -13.76
N ARG A 81 3.08 -1.38 -14.30
CA ARG A 81 2.11 -0.27 -14.18
C ARG A 81 0.68 -0.83 -14.10
N PRO A 82 0.32 -1.57 -13.05
CA PRO A 82 -1.04 -2.04 -12.88
C PRO A 82 -1.96 -0.85 -12.62
N SER A 83 -3.22 -0.97 -13.01
CA SER A 83 -4.27 -0.04 -12.57
C SER A 83 -4.69 -0.36 -11.13
N PHE A 84 -5.30 0.61 -10.45
CA PHE A 84 -5.87 0.39 -9.13
C PHE A 84 -6.96 -0.71 -9.16
N GLU A 85 -7.81 -0.70 -10.19
CA GLU A 85 -8.86 -1.69 -10.39
C GLU A 85 -8.32 -3.09 -10.63
N GLU A 86 -7.20 -3.23 -11.35
CA GLU A 86 -6.53 -4.50 -11.60
C GLU A 86 -6.01 -5.12 -10.29
N GLU A 87 -5.31 -4.34 -9.47
CA GLU A 87 -4.83 -4.83 -8.16
C GLU A 87 -5.99 -5.15 -7.21
N LEU A 88 -7.04 -4.32 -7.20
CA LEU A 88 -8.21 -4.57 -6.36
C LEU A 88 -8.98 -5.83 -6.82
N ALA A 89 -9.06 -6.08 -8.13
CA ALA A 89 -9.67 -7.31 -8.67
C ALA A 89 -8.86 -8.54 -8.27
N ARG A 90 -7.52 -8.45 -8.26
CA ARG A 90 -6.64 -9.51 -7.78
C ARG A 90 -6.83 -9.75 -6.28
N LEU A 91 -6.91 -8.69 -5.47
CA LEU A 91 -7.14 -8.81 -4.03
C LEU A 91 -8.44 -9.57 -3.71
N LYS A 92 -9.49 -9.36 -4.50
CA LYS A 92 -10.78 -10.08 -4.36
C LYS A 92 -10.68 -11.57 -4.69
N GLN A 93 -9.62 -12.00 -5.37
CA GLN A 93 -9.38 -13.41 -5.74
C GLN A 93 -8.43 -14.12 -4.77
N VAL A 94 -7.88 -13.41 -3.77
CA VAL A 94 -7.01 -14.02 -2.75
C VAL A 94 -7.80 -15.08 -1.98
N ASP A 95 -7.23 -16.28 -1.89
CA ASP A 95 -7.81 -17.37 -1.11
C ASP A 95 -7.83 -16.96 0.38
N PRO A 96 -8.97 -17.06 1.09
CA PRO A 96 -9.03 -16.80 2.53
C PRO A 96 -7.98 -17.57 3.35
N ALA A 97 -7.52 -18.74 2.88
CA ALA A 97 -6.43 -19.47 3.52
C ALA A 97 -5.11 -18.68 3.56
N GLN A 98 -4.88 -17.77 2.61
CA GLN A 98 -3.72 -16.90 2.53
C GLN A 98 -3.85 -15.62 3.38
N MET A 99 -5.01 -15.39 4.01
CA MET A 99 -5.27 -14.19 4.84
C MET A 99 -4.90 -14.37 6.31
N ILE A 100 -4.51 -15.58 6.73
CA ILE A 100 -4.29 -15.97 8.14
C ILE A 100 -2.78 -16.05 8.51
N GLU A 101 -1.88 -15.86 7.54
CA GLU A 101 -0.44 -15.64 7.79
C GLU A 101 -0.13 -14.16 8.01
#